data_AF-A0A918FJA2-F1
#
_entry.id   AF-A0A918FJA2-F1
#
_cell.length_a   1.000
_cell.length_b   1.000
_cell.length_c   1.000
_cell.angle_alpha   90.00
_cell.angle_beta   90.00
_cell.angle_gamma   90.00
#
_symmetry.space_group_name_H-M   'P 1'
#
loop_
_entity.id
_entity.type
_entity.pdbx_description
1 polymer ?
#
loop_
_entity_poly.entity_id
_entity_poly.type
_entity_poly.pdbx_seq_one_letter_code
_entity_poly.pdbx_strand_id
1 'polypeptide(L)' 'MFQGFTGWHALIILVVILLLFGAPKLPALARSLGQSMKILKSEVRSDQSGDDAADGTAKSSEEQPKAGSTDPGKNA' A
#
# COMPACT_ATOMS: atom_id res chain seq x y z
N MET A 1 -8.30 24.81 25.39
CA MET A 1 -8.51 25.76 24.27
C MET A 1 -8.12 25.12 22.93
N PHE A 2 -8.70 23.97 22.55
CA PHE A 2 -8.35 23.26 21.28
C PHE A 2 -9.60 22.78 20.53
N GLN A 3 -10.71 23.49 20.70
CA GLN A 3 -12.01 23.13 20.15
C GLN A 3 -12.25 23.85 18.81
N GLY A 4 -11.29 23.73 17.87
CA GLY A 4 -11.30 24.48 16.61
C GLY A 4 -10.72 23.73 15.40
N PHE A 5 -9.89 22.69 15.62
CA PHE A 5 -9.36 21.86 14.54
C PHE A 5 -10.34 20.73 14.20
N THR A 6 -11.53 21.19 13.84
CA THR A 6 -12.47 20.59 12.91
C THR A 6 -11.80 19.52 12.04
N GLY A 7 -12.09 18.24 12.30
CA GLY A 7 -11.74 17.14 11.40
C GLY A 7 -12.20 17.36 9.95
N TRP A 8 -13.06 18.35 9.73
CA TRP A 8 -13.40 18.92 8.44
C TRP A 8 -12.19 19.44 7.63
N HIS A 9 -11.19 20.06 8.26
CA HIS A 9 -9.97 20.47 7.54
C HIS A 9 -9.17 19.27 7.04
N ALA A 10 -9.07 18.20 7.86
CA ALA A 10 -8.39 16.97 7.46
C ALA A 10 -9.10 16.30 6.27
N LEU A 11 -10.43 16.31 6.25
CA LEU A 11 -11.22 15.83 5.11
C LEU A 11 -10.96 16.65 3.84
N ILE A 12 -10.93 17.98 3.94
CA ILE A 12 -10.63 18.84 2.77
C ILE A 12 -9.24 18.53 2.21
N ILE A 13 -8.23 18.38 3.07
CA ILE A 13 -6.87 18.04 2.65
C ILE A 13 -6.83 16.67 1.97
N LEU A 14 -7.53 15.67 2.52
CA LEU A 14 -7.64 14.34 1.93
C LEU A 14 -8.26 14.39 0.53
N VAL A 15 -9.32 15.19 0.34
CA VAL A 15 -9.97 15.39 -0.95
C VAL A 15 -9.03 16.04 -1.96
N VAL A 16 -8.25 17.05 -1.56
CA VAL A 16 -7.25 17.69 -2.41
C VAL A 16 -6.18 16.67 -2.84
N ILE A 17 -5.65 15.87 -1.92
CA ILE A 17 -4.67 14.83 -2.23
C ILE A 17 -5.27 13.79 -3.20
N LEU A 18 -6.52 13.36 -3.00
CA LEU A 18 -7.22 12.44 -3.90
C LEU A 18 -7.41 13.03 -5.31
N LEU A 19 -7.65 14.33 -5.44
CA LEU A 19 -7.75 15.01 -6.73
C LEU A 19 -6.41 15.09 -7.46
N LEU A 20 -5.31 15.33 -6.74
CA LEU A 20 -3.96 15.43 -7.32
C LEU A 20 -3.37 14.06 -7.68
N PHE A 21 -3.51 13.08 -6.78
CA PHE A 21 -2.92 11.76 -6.93
C PHE A 21 -3.86 10.76 -7.60
N GLY A 22 -5.18 10.92 -7.46
CA GLY A 22 -6.18 9.98 -7.95
C GLY A 22 -6.41 8.78 -7.00
N ALA A 23 -7.60 8.19 -7.09
CA ALA A 23 -8.02 7.04 -6.28
C ALA A 23 -7.09 5.81 -6.34
N PRO A 24 -6.50 5.39 -7.49
CA PRO A 24 -5.67 4.19 -7.52
C PRO A 24 -4.24 4.41 -7.01
N LYS A 25 -3.75 5.66 -6.92
CA LYS A 25 -2.35 5.94 -6.53
C LYS A 25 -2.14 5.96 -5.02
N LEU A 26 -3.13 6.39 -4.24
CA LEU A 26 -3.06 6.33 -2.77
C LEU A 26 -2.91 4.89 -2.22
N PRO A 27 -3.71 3.90 -2.63
CA PRO A 27 -3.53 2.53 -2.15
C PRO A 27 -2.23 1.90 -2.65
N ALA A 28 -1.76 2.26 -3.84
CA ALA A 28 -0.47 1.79 -4.36
C ALA A 28 0.70 2.31 -3.52
N LEU A 29 0.72 3.62 -3.21
CA LEU A 29 1.74 4.24 -2.35
C LEU A 29 1.67 3.70 -0.92
N ALA A 30 0.47 3.51 -0.38
CA ALA A 30 0.28 2.91 0.95
C ALA A 30 0.80 1.46 0.99
N ARG A 31 0.58 0.67 -0.07
CA ARG A 31 1.12 -0.69 -0.17
C ARG A 31 2.64 -0.71 -0.25
N SER A 32 3.26 0.12 -1.08
CA SER A 32 4.72 0.16 -1.19
C SER A 32 5.40 0.64 0.09
N LEU A 33 4.86 1.70 0.72
CA LEU A 33 5.35 2.20 2.01
C LEU A 33 5.11 1.19 3.14
N GLY A 34 3.95 0.54 3.14
CA GLY A 34 3.61 -0.50 4.12
C GLY A 34 4.53 -1.71 4.04
N GLN A 35 4.93 -2.12 2.84
CA GLN A 35 5.91 -3.19 2.67
C GLN A 35 7.29 -2.80 3.22
N SER A 36 7.80 -1.61 2.91
CA SER A 36 9.07 -1.12 3.48
C SER A 36 9.01 -0.99 5.01
N MET A 37 7.89 -0.49 5.54
CA MET A 37 7.69 -0.38 6.99
C MET A 37 7.57 -1.73 7.66
N LYS A 38 6.94 -2.74 7.03
CA LYS A 38 6.83 -4.10 7.58
C LYS A 38 8.19 -4.76 7.71
N ILE A 39 9.05 -4.62 6.70
CA ILE A 39 10.42 -5.17 6.73
C ILE A 39 11.21 -4.51 7.87
N LEU A 40 11.20 -3.17 7.93
CA LEU A 40 11.90 -2.43 8.99
C LEU A 40 11.34 -2.75 10.39
N LYS A 41 10.02 -2.91 10.51
CA LYS A 41 9.35 -3.30 11.76
C LYS A 41 9.72 -4.72 12.18
N SER A 42 9.83 -5.64 11.22
CA SER A 42 10.21 -7.03 11.45
C SER A 42 11.65 -7.14 11.94
N GLU A 43 12.60 -6.45 11.29
CA GLU A 43 14.00 -6.42 11.75
C GLU A 43 14.11 -5.82 13.16
N VAL A 44 13.52 -4.63 13.38
CA VAL A 44 13.55 -3.97 14.70
C VAL A 44 12.84 -4.77 15.79
N ARG A 45 11.79 -5.55 15.47
CA ARG A 45 11.13 -6.42 16.44
C ARG A 45 11.95 -7.67 16.74
N SER A 46 12.59 -8.27 15.74
CA SER A 46 13.49 -9.42 15.93
C SER A 46 14.66 -9.10 16.86
N ASP A 47 15.15 -7.86 16.86
CA ASP A 47 16.19 -7.39 17.79
C ASP A 47 15.67 -7.09 19.21
N GLN A 48 14.36 -6.83 19.38
CA GLN A 48 13.81 -6.30 20.65
C GLN A 48 12.91 -7.29 21.42
N SER A 49 12.34 -8.31 20.79
CA SER A 49 11.59 -9.38 21.49
C SER A 49 11.43 -10.59 20.58
N GLY A 50 11.90 -11.75 21.05
CA GLY A 50 11.52 -13.05 20.49
C GLY A 50 10.01 -13.29 20.71
N ASP A 51 9.38 -13.86 19.68
CA ASP A 51 7.98 -14.30 19.61
C ASP A 51 6.88 -13.21 19.70
N ASP A 52 6.27 -12.91 18.55
CA ASP A 52 4.80 -12.92 18.35
C ASP A 52 4.46 -12.29 16.98
N ALA A 53 4.11 -13.14 16.00
CA ALA A 53 3.72 -12.73 14.65
C ALA A 53 2.28 -13.18 14.34
N ALA A 54 1.30 -12.30 14.57
CA ALA A 54 0.00 -12.37 13.91
C ALA A 54 0.03 -11.44 12.69
N ASP A 55 0.45 -11.98 11.55
CA ASP A 55 0.49 -11.26 10.28
C ASP A 55 -0.92 -11.19 9.65
N GLY A 56 -1.60 -10.07 9.90
CA GLY A 56 -2.89 -9.76 9.29
C GLY A 56 -2.76 -9.51 7.79
N THR A 57 -3.19 -10.51 7.03
CA THR A 57 -3.44 -10.50 5.58
C THR A 57 -3.95 -9.16 5.04
N ALA A 58 -3.22 -8.60 4.08
CA ALA A 58 -3.77 -7.73 3.04
C ALA A 58 -3.39 -8.30 1.67
N LYS A 59 -4.03 -9.42 1.32
CA LYS A 59 -4.09 -9.96 -0.03
C LYS A 59 -4.92 -9.01 -0.90
N SER A 60 -4.32 -8.45 -1.94
CA SER A 60 -4.98 -7.80 -3.08
C SER A 60 -4.00 -7.98 -4.24
N SER A 61 -4.19 -8.90 -5.19
CA SER A 61 -5.28 -9.02 -6.18
C SER A 61 -5.61 -7.72 -6.91
N GLU A 62 -5.64 -7.88 -8.24
CA GLU A 62 -5.61 -6.97 -9.39
C GLU A 62 -4.39 -6.02 -9.50
N GLU A 63 -3.62 -5.96 -10.59
CA GLU A 63 -3.91 -6.29 -12.00
C GLU A 63 -2.59 -6.59 -12.74
N GLN A 64 -2.47 -7.79 -13.29
CA GLN A 64 -1.43 -8.16 -14.25
C GLN A 64 -2.03 -7.94 -15.64
N PRO A 65 -1.58 -6.94 -16.44
CA PRO A 65 -1.93 -6.92 -17.84
C PRO A 65 -1.16 -8.06 -18.49
N LYS A 66 -1.85 -9.19 -18.72
CA LYS A 66 -1.44 -10.17 -19.73
C LYS A 66 -1.49 -9.46 -21.09
N ALA A 67 -0.36 -8.93 -21.52
CA ALA A 67 -0.15 -8.47 -22.88
C ALA A 67 1.23 -8.92 -23.35
N GLY A 68 1.26 -9.92 -24.23
CA GLY A 68 2.40 -10.18 -25.11
C GLY A 68 3.23 -11.44 -24.86
N SER A 69 2.61 -12.62 -24.70
CA SER A 69 3.27 -13.87 -25.13
C SER A 69 2.65 -14.34 -26.44
N THR A 70 3.05 -13.71 -27.54
CA THR A 70 2.87 -14.31 -28.87
C THR A 70 3.94 -15.39 -29.01
N ASP A 71 3.54 -16.61 -28.64
CA ASP A 71 3.95 -17.91 -29.20
C ASP A 71 5.33 -17.98 -29.92
N PRO A 72 6.41 -18.45 -29.25
CA PRO A 72 7.56 -18.96 -29.94
C PRO A 72 7.37 -20.47 -30.16
N GLY A 73 6.64 -20.84 -31.21
CA GLY A 73 6.83 -22.14 -31.83
C GLY A 73 5.56 -22.93 -32.13
N LYS A 74 5.08 -22.85 -33.38
CA LYS A 74 4.34 -23.95 -34.01
C LYS A 74 4.22 -23.87 -35.54
N ASN A 75 5.26 -24.29 -36.27
CA ASN A 75 5.19 -24.99 -37.57
C ASN A 75 6.64 -25.25 -38.04
N ALA A 76 7.15 -26.49 -37.95
CA ALA A 76 6.97 -27.56 -38.94
C ALA A 76 7.47 -27.15 -40.33
#